data_AF-B3TTH0-F1
#
_entry.id   AF-B3TTH0-F1
#
_cell.length_a   1.000
_cell.length_b   1.000
_cell.length_c   1.000
_cell.angle_alpha   90.00
_cell.angle_beta   90.00
_cell.angle_gamma   90.00
#
_symmetry.space_group_name_H-M   'P 1'
#
loop_
_entity.id
_entity.type
_entity.pdbx_description
1 polymer ?
#
loop_
_entity_poly.entity_id
_entity_poly.type
_entity_poly.pdbx_seq_one_letter_code
_entity_poly.pdbx_strand_id
1 'polypeptide(L)' 'FDYRIGCRKPGMYKVVLDSDAGLFGGFGRIHHAAEHFTT' A
#
# COMPACT_ATOMS: atom_id res chain seq x y z
N PHE A 1 -3.91 3.67 -12.48
CA PHE A 1 -4.33 2.71 -11.45
C PHE A 1 -3.85 1.33 -11.92
N ASP A 2 -3.39 0.45 -11.01
CA ASP A 2 -2.83 -0.89 -11.29
C ASP A 2 -1.35 -0.99 -11.69
N TYR A 3 -0.48 -0.37 -10.89
CA TYR A 3 0.98 -0.60 -10.99
C TYR A 3 1.37 -1.95 -10.36
N ARG A 4 2.14 -2.79 -11.07
CA ARG A 4 2.56 -4.12 -10.61
C ARG A 4 3.97 -4.10 -10.04
N ILE A 5 4.17 -4.85 -8.95
CA ILE A 5 5.44 -4.94 -8.23
C ILE A 5 5.76 -6.41 -7.94
N GLY A 6 7.01 -6.82 -8.14
CA GLY A 6 7.48 -8.17 -7.78
C GLY A 6 7.60 -8.33 -6.27
N CYS A 7 7.27 -9.51 -5.74
CA CYS A 7 7.39 -9.83 -4.32
C CYS A 7 8.08 -11.20 -4.13
N ARG A 8 8.67 -11.42 -2.95
CA ARG A 8 9.41 -12.66 -2.67
C ARG A 8 8.49 -13.83 -2.29
N LYS A 9 7.45 -13.57 -1.50
CA LYS A 9 6.53 -14.59 -1.00
C LYS A 9 5.10 -14.28 -1.48
N PRO A 10 4.33 -15.28 -1.91
CA PRO A 10 2.92 -15.09 -2.23
C PRO A 10 2.11 -14.79 -0.96
N GLY A 11 1.00 -14.08 -1.10
CA GLY A 11 0.07 -13.78 -0.02
C GLY A 11 -0.66 -12.45 -0.17
N MET A 12 -1.13 -11.94 0.96
CA MET A 12 -1.78 -10.63 1.10
C MET A 12 -0.85 -9.66 1.82
N TYR A 13 -0.69 -8.46 1.26
CA TYR A 13 0.14 -7.38 1.78
C TYR A 13 -0.72 -6.18 2.20
N LYS A 14 -0.28 -5.48 3.25
CA LYS A 14 -0.88 -4.26 3.79
C LYS A 14 0.14 -3.13 3.87
N VAL A 15 -0.36 -1.90 3.86
CA VAL A 15 0.46 -0.69 4.05
C VAL A 15 0.91 -0.60 5.50
N VAL A 16 2.23 -0.64 5.73
CA VAL A 16 2.83 -0.54 7.08
C VAL A 16 3.41 0.85 7.38
N LEU A 17 3.78 1.59 6.33
CA LEU A 17 4.26 2.96 6.40
C LEU A 17 3.77 3.71 5.16
N ASP A 18 3.19 4.88 5.37
CA ASP A 18 2.68 5.74 4.32
C ASP A 18 3.18 7.17 4.55
N SER A 19 4.02 7.68 3.67
CA SER A 19 4.49 9.07 3.72
C SER A 19 3.44 10.08 3.23
N ASP A 20 2.40 9.62 2.53
CA ASP A 20 1.29 10.48 2.11
C ASP A 20 0.22 10.64 3.20
N ALA A 21 0.37 9.96 4.35
CA ALA A 21 -0.54 10.13 5.46
C ALA A 21 -0.49 11.59 5.98
N GLY A 22 -1.64 12.11 6.40
CA GLY A 22 -1.75 13.49 6.91
C GLY A 22 -0.86 13.77 8.13
N LEU A 23 -0.53 12.74 8.91
CA LEU A 23 0.45 12.83 10.01
C LEU A 23 1.82 13.32 9.55
N PHE A 24 2.20 13.01 8.31
CA PHE A 24 3.47 13.39 7.70
C PHE A 24 3.33 14.58 6.73
N GLY A 25 2.21 15.29 6.78
CA GLY A 25 1.92 16.42 5.89
C GLY A 25 1.50 16.03 4.47
N GLY A 26 1.17 14.76 4.24
CA GLY A 26 0.67 14.27 2.96
C GLY A 26 -0.84 14.52 2.75
N PHE A 27 -1.35 14.09 1.59
CA PHE A 27 -2.73 14.36 1.17
C PHE A 27 -3.73 13.26 1.53
N GLY A 28 -3.28 12.17 2.16
CA GLY A 28 -4.15 11.06 2.59
C GLY A 28 -4.78 10.29 1.43
N ARG A 29 -4.06 10.10 0.32
CA ARG A 29 -4.58 9.45 -0.89
C ARG A 29 -4.50 7.92 -0.82
N ILE A 30 -3.79 7.36 0.15
CA ILE A 30 -3.58 5.93 0.31
C ILE A 30 -4.56 5.36 1.34
N HIS A 31 -5.33 4.35 0.94
CA HIS A 31 -6.29 3.67 1.81
C HIS A 31 -5.60 2.55 2.62
N HIS A 32 -5.42 2.77 3.91
CA HIS A 32 -4.79 1.79 4.82
C HIS A 32 -5.58 0.47 5.02
N ALA A 33 -6.86 0.45 4.67
CA ALA A 33 -7.70 -0.75 4.76
C ALA A 33 -7.64 -1.63 3.50
N ALA A 34 -6.94 -1.20 2.44
CA ALA A 34 -6.82 -1.96 1.21
C ALA A 34 -5.97 -3.22 1.41
N GLU A 35 -6.37 -4.30 0.74
CA GLU A 35 -5.64 -5.57 0.71
C GLU A 35 -5.04 -5.79 -0.70
N HIS A 36 -3.76 -6.17 -0.74
CA HIS A 36 -3.05 -6.40 -2.00
C HIS A 36 -2.65 -7.87 -2.11
N PHE A 37 -3.26 -8.59 -3.06
CA PHE A 37 -2.99 -10.01 -3.30
C PHE A 37 -1.95 -10.21 -4.39
N THR A 38 -1.07 -11.20 -4.20
CA THR A 38 -0.12 -11.64 -5.23
C THR A 38 -0.81 -12.53 -6.25
N THR A 39 -0.45 -12.38 -7.53
CA THR A 39 -0.88 -13.24 -8.64
C THR A 39 0.17 -14.28 -9.00
#